data_AF-A0A822CZ66-F1
#
_entry.id   AF-A0A822CZ66-F1
#
_cell.length_a   1.000
_cell.length_b   1.000
_cell.length_c   1.000
_cell.angle_alpha   90.00
_cell.angle_beta   90.00
_cell.angle_gamma   90.00
#
_symmetry.space_group_name_H-M   'P 1'
#
loop_
_entity.id
_entity.type
_entity.pdbx_description
1 polymer ?
#
loop_
_entity_poly.entity_id
_entity_poly.type
_entity_poly.pdbx_seq_one_letter_code
_entity_poly.pdbx_strand_id
1 'polypeptide(L)'
;LPILTLLFHIVEILIYDANSAGEYGRKFFCLINIIMTNFLLGGIIQPILALVGLIASPIASLLITIYALLHRGFRGVYDQISYHLIVKRLARIPAHDTFLARRIAGPGLAAQYFYQVASPEVLAALESLIEQKELEFYRSYIEKILRKPIQEYQEFFNQAFKPFSGQVSKIDNKSTYGRMNDVVDEHIKQLRRTIEKRHNLLRVERSTHHDRIRLTETDLTAVLVKGTELVEKWYPNRILPYLNETELEKFWHDQDLEPNDWFGK
;
A
#
# COMPACT_ATOMS: atom_id res chain seq x y z
N LEU A 1 72.38 51.93 -39.76
CA LEU A 1 71.33 50.98 -40.19
C LEU A 1 71.66 49.52 -39.85
N PRO A 2 72.78 48.91 -40.28
CA PRO A 2 73.02 47.47 -40.07
C PRO A 2 73.29 47.06 -38.61
N ILE A 3 73.90 47.93 -37.80
CA ILE A 3 74.16 47.65 -36.37
C ILE A 3 72.86 47.64 -35.56
N LEU A 4 71.92 48.52 -35.92
CA LEU A 4 70.67 48.71 -35.20
C LEU A 4 69.70 47.55 -35.45
N THR A 5 69.69 47.01 -36.67
CA THR A 5 68.95 45.79 -37.01
C THR A 5 69.55 44.55 -36.34
N LEU A 6 70.87 44.47 -36.22
CA LEU A 6 71.55 43.37 -35.51
C LEU A 6 71.23 43.38 -34.00
N LEU A 7 71.27 44.55 -33.37
CA LEU A 7 70.85 44.74 -31.97
C LEU A 7 69.38 44.38 -31.75
N PHE A 8 68.51 44.78 -32.68
CA PHE A 8 67.09 44.44 -32.62
C PHE A 8 66.89 42.92 -32.72
N HIS A 9 67.57 42.23 -33.63
CA HIS A 9 67.51 40.76 -33.72
C HIS A 9 68.05 40.05 -32.47
N ILE A 10 69.11 40.55 -31.84
CA ILE A 10 69.62 39.96 -30.58
C ILE A 10 68.59 40.11 -29.46
N VAL A 11 67.93 41.26 -29.36
CA VAL A 11 66.85 41.51 -28.37
C VAL A 11 65.64 40.63 -28.66
N GLU A 12 65.29 40.45 -29.93
CA GLU A 12 64.16 39.62 -30.36
C GLU A 12 64.39 38.14 -30.03
N ILE A 13 65.60 37.63 -30.24
CA ILE A 13 65.98 36.25 -29.91
C ILE A 13 66.02 36.01 -28.39
N LEU A 14 66.48 36.99 -27.61
CA LEU A 14 66.75 36.80 -26.19
C LEU A 14 65.54 37.12 -25.28
N ILE A 15 64.74 38.12 -25.65
CA ILE A 15 63.70 38.68 -24.77
C ILE A 15 62.30 38.40 -25.30
N TYR A 16 62.04 38.69 -26.58
CA TYR A 16 60.68 38.65 -27.13
C TYR A 16 60.66 38.36 -28.63
N ASP A 17 60.13 37.19 -29.01
CA ASP A 17 60.01 36.79 -30.41
C ASP A 17 58.73 37.38 -31.02
N ALA A 18 58.86 38.50 -31.74
CA ALA A 18 57.74 39.21 -32.37
C ALA A 18 57.31 38.57 -33.70
N ASN A 19 58.18 37.76 -34.31
CA ASN A 19 58.02 37.21 -35.66
C ASN A 19 57.53 35.75 -35.70
N SER A 20 57.35 35.09 -34.55
CA SER A 20 56.72 33.75 -34.51
C SER A 20 55.20 33.81 -34.74
N ALA A 21 54.74 33.21 -35.85
CA ALA A 21 53.33 33.15 -36.26
C ALA A 21 52.60 31.86 -35.79
N GLY A 22 52.97 31.28 -34.64
CA GLY A 22 52.47 29.97 -34.20
C GLY A 22 51.83 29.96 -32.81
N GLU A 23 50.66 29.32 -32.70
CA GLU A 23 49.81 29.25 -31.48
C GLU A 23 50.37 28.41 -30.31
N TYR A 24 51.59 27.87 -30.39
CA TYR A 24 52.11 26.97 -29.36
C TYR A 24 53.55 27.33 -28.94
N GLY A 25 53.69 28.38 -28.14
CA GLY A 25 54.95 28.74 -27.49
C GLY A 25 54.89 30.01 -26.64
N ARG A 26 55.62 30.06 -25.52
CA ARG A 26 55.74 31.27 -24.67
C ARG A 26 56.60 32.31 -25.41
N LYS A 27 56.06 33.51 -25.62
CA LYS A 27 56.71 34.58 -26.41
C LYS A 27 57.93 35.25 -25.74
N PHE A 28 58.09 35.05 -24.43
CA PHE A 28 59.19 35.63 -23.65
C PHE A 28 60.30 34.61 -23.40
N PHE A 29 61.56 35.05 -23.51
CA PHE A 29 62.77 34.23 -23.32
C PHE A 29 62.84 32.99 -24.24
N CYS A 30 62.65 33.20 -25.54
CA CYS A 30 62.56 32.13 -26.56
C CYS A 30 63.76 31.16 -26.51
N LEU A 31 64.98 31.68 -26.49
CA LEU A 31 66.20 30.87 -26.50
C LEU A 31 66.36 30.03 -25.21
N ILE A 32 66.10 30.61 -24.04
CA ILE A 32 66.16 29.89 -22.76
C ILE A 32 65.10 28.79 -22.73
N ASN A 33 63.90 29.09 -23.22
CA ASN A 33 62.81 28.12 -23.27
C ASN A 33 63.17 26.94 -24.18
N ILE A 34 63.71 27.18 -25.38
CA ILE A 34 64.11 26.13 -26.32
C ILE A 34 65.22 25.25 -25.71
N ILE A 35 66.23 25.85 -25.07
CA ILE A 35 67.30 25.09 -24.42
C ILE A 35 66.77 24.27 -23.24
N MET A 36 65.94 24.85 -22.37
CA MET A 36 65.40 24.15 -21.19
C MET A 36 64.41 23.05 -21.57
N THR A 37 63.47 23.33 -22.48
CA THR A 37 62.37 22.41 -22.79
C THR A 37 62.73 21.40 -23.86
N ASN A 38 63.26 21.82 -25.01
CA ASN A 38 63.52 20.89 -26.10
C ASN A 38 64.84 20.16 -25.91
N PHE A 39 65.90 20.86 -25.50
CA PHE A 39 67.22 20.24 -25.36
C PHE A 39 67.40 19.52 -24.02
N LEU A 40 67.17 20.20 -22.88
CA LEU A 40 67.32 19.59 -21.56
C LEU A 40 66.20 18.60 -21.24
N LEU A 41 64.94 19.04 -21.24
CA LEU A 41 63.82 18.18 -20.87
C LEU A 41 63.55 17.11 -21.93
N GLY A 42 63.39 17.49 -23.21
CA GLY A 42 63.11 16.56 -24.31
C GLY A 42 64.32 15.74 -24.78
N GLY A 43 65.51 16.35 -24.78
CA GLY A 43 66.72 15.71 -25.30
C GLY A 43 67.46 14.86 -24.28
N ILE A 44 67.59 15.29 -23.02
CA ILE A 44 68.42 14.60 -22.02
C ILE A 44 67.56 13.88 -20.98
N ILE A 45 66.61 14.57 -20.37
CA ILE A 45 65.84 14.01 -19.25
C ILE A 45 64.85 12.95 -19.75
N GLN A 46 64.16 13.21 -20.86
CA GLN A 46 63.17 12.27 -21.43
C GLN A 46 63.77 10.90 -21.80
N PRO A 47 64.91 10.76 -22.50
CA PRO A 47 65.46 9.43 -22.78
C PRO A 47 65.98 8.71 -21.53
N ILE A 48 66.50 9.45 -20.53
CA ILE A 48 66.89 8.86 -19.25
C ILE A 48 65.65 8.30 -18.54
N LEU A 49 64.58 9.08 -18.45
CA LEU A 49 63.31 8.62 -17.87
C LEU A 49 62.67 7.48 -18.66
N ALA A 50 62.78 7.49 -19.99
CA ALA A 50 62.29 6.41 -20.84
C ALA A 50 63.07 5.11 -20.61
N LEU A 51 64.39 5.20 -20.43
CA LEU A 51 65.24 4.03 -20.12
C LEU A 51 64.91 3.46 -18.73
N VAL A 52 64.72 4.31 -17.72
CA VAL A 52 64.25 3.89 -16.39
C VAL A 52 62.85 3.29 -16.49
N GLY A 53 61.95 3.91 -17.26
CA GLY A 53 60.59 3.45 -17.49
C GLY A 53 60.54 2.08 -18.19
N LEU A 54 61.47 1.80 -19.11
CA LEU A 54 61.56 0.51 -19.81
C LEU A 54 61.84 -0.65 -18.85
N ILE A 55 62.54 -0.40 -17.74
CA ILE A 55 62.82 -1.41 -16.71
C ILE A 55 61.75 -1.36 -15.60
N ALA A 56 61.37 -0.18 -15.15
CA ALA A 56 60.42 -0.01 -14.04
C ALA A 56 58.99 -0.44 -14.42
N SER A 57 58.55 -0.17 -15.66
CA SER A 57 57.20 -0.51 -16.13
C SER A 57 56.91 -2.02 -16.13
N PRO A 58 57.75 -2.91 -16.72
CA PRO A 58 57.49 -4.34 -16.66
C PRO A 58 57.56 -4.89 -15.23
N ILE A 59 58.45 -4.37 -14.38
CA ILE A 59 58.54 -4.77 -12.97
C ILE A 59 57.25 -4.37 -12.21
N ALA A 60 56.80 -3.13 -12.35
CA ALA A 60 55.58 -2.66 -11.72
C ALA A 60 54.35 -3.43 -12.21
N SER A 61 54.25 -3.66 -13.52
CA SER A 61 53.17 -4.46 -14.11
C SER A 61 53.15 -5.89 -13.58
N LEU A 62 54.33 -6.53 -13.45
CA LEU A 62 54.45 -7.87 -12.89
C LEU A 62 54.01 -7.91 -11.41
N LEU A 63 54.42 -6.94 -10.60
CA LEU A 63 54.01 -6.85 -9.19
C LEU A 63 52.51 -6.63 -9.04
N ILE A 64 51.92 -5.72 -9.82
CA ILE A 64 50.47 -5.45 -9.81
C ILE A 64 49.70 -6.70 -10.24
N THR A 65 50.17 -7.41 -11.26
CA THR A 65 49.53 -8.63 -11.76
C THR A 65 49.57 -9.74 -10.71
N ILE A 66 50.72 -9.95 -10.04
CA ILE A 66 50.85 -10.92 -8.94
C ILE A 66 49.89 -10.57 -7.80
N TYR A 67 49.86 -9.30 -7.38
CA TYR A 67 48.95 -8.85 -6.33
C TYR A 67 47.48 -9.07 -6.71
N ALA A 68 47.09 -8.73 -7.93
CA ALA A 68 45.73 -8.92 -8.41
C ALA A 68 45.31 -10.39 -8.46
N LEU A 69 46.22 -11.29 -8.89
CA LEU A 69 45.99 -12.74 -8.89
C LEU A 69 45.82 -13.29 -7.48
N LEU A 70 46.69 -12.89 -6.54
CA LEU A 70 46.58 -13.28 -5.14
C LEU A 70 45.28 -12.77 -4.53
N HIS A 71 44.96 -11.49 -4.70
CA HIS A 71 43.76 -10.89 -4.14
C HIS A 71 42.49 -11.56 -4.67
N ARG A 72 42.43 -11.82 -5.99
CA ARG A 72 41.33 -12.57 -6.61
C ARG A 72 41.23 -14.00 -6.08
N GLY A 73 42.36 -14.69 -5.91
CA GLY A 73 42.43 -16.03 -5.35
C GLY A 73 41.90 -16.09 -3.92
N PHE A 74 42.40 -15.22 -3.04
CA PHE A 74 41.95 -15.13 -1.65
C PHE A 74 40.47 -14.78 -1.53
N ARG A 75 39.98 -13.84 -2.35
CA ARG A 75 38.55 -13.50 -2.39
C ARG A 75 37.71 -14.71 -2.82
N GLY A 76 38.13 -15.44 -3.86
CA GLY A 76 37.43 -16.65 -4.31
C GLY A 76 37.39 -17.74 -3.25
N VAL A 77 38.52 -18.00 -2.58
CA VAL A 77 38.60 -18.95 -1.46
C VAL A 77 37.71 -18.51 -0.30
N TYR A 78 37.74 -17.23 0.06
CA TYR A 78 36.89 -16.66 1.12
C TYR A 78 35.40 -16.80 0.80
N ASP A 79 34.98 -16.44 -0.42
CA ASP A 79 33.59 -16.55 -0.86
C ASP A 79 33.15 -18.02 -0.90
N GLN A 80 34.01 -18.94 -1.35
CA GLN A 80 33.70 -20.37 -1.39
C GLN A 80 33.62 -20.99 0.02
N ILE A 81 34.52 -20.62 0.93
CA ILE A 81 34.47 -21.05 2.34
C ILE A 81 33.22 -20.50 3.02
N SER A 82 32.97 -19.19 2.92
CA SER A 82 31.80 -18.56 3.54
C SER A 82 30.50 -19.15 2.99
N TYR A 83 30.41 -19.39 1.68
CA TYR A 83 29.25 -20.01 1.06
C TYR A 83 29.04 -21.44 1.57
N HIS A 84 30.04 -22.32 1.51
CA HIS A 84 29.84 -23.73 1.85
C HIS A 84 29.72 -23.99 3.36
N LEU A 85 30.40 -23.20 4.19
CA LEU A 85 30.48 -23.43 5.62
C LEU A 85 29.37 -22.70 6.38
N ILE A 86 29.05 -21.47 5.98
CA ILE A 86 28.08 -20.61 6.67
C ILE A 86 26.77 -20.60 5.89
N VAL A 87 26.76 -20.09 4.66
CA VAL A 87 25.52 -19.81 3.92
C VAL A 87 24.77 -21.07 3.57
N LYS A 88 25.38 -22.08 2.94
CA LYS A 88 24.69 -23.30 2.51
C LYS A 88 24.07 -24.08 3.67
N ARG A 89 24.69 -24.05 4.85
CA ARG A 89 24.18 -24.71 6.05
C ARG A 89 23.09 -23.90 6.74
N LEU A 90 23.20 -22.57 6.77
CA LEU A 90 22.31 -21.68 7.53
C LEU A 90 21.20 -21.01 6.71
N ALA A 91 21.34 -20.94 5.38
CA ALA A 91 20.35 -20.35 4.47
C ALA A 91 19.15 -21.27 4.21
N ARG A 92 19.19 -22.52 4.68
CA ARG A 92 17.99 -23.36 4.75
C ARG A 92 17.13 -22.78 5.86
N ILE A 93 15.91 -22.38 5.50
CA ILE A 93 14.94 -21.67 6.35
C ILE A 93 15.07 -22.12 7.82
N PRO A 94 15.55 -21.24 8.71
CA PRO A 94 15.81 -21.64 10.09
C PRO A 94 14.48 -21.97 10.78
N ALA A 95 14.43 -23.12 11.44
CA ALA A 95 13.26 -23.54 12.21
C ALA A 95 13.04 -22.68 13.48
N HIS A 96 14.07 -21.98 13.94
CA HIS A 96 14.05 -21.10 15.10
C HIS A 96 14.98 -19.90 14.89
N ASP A 97 14.65 -18.78 15.51
CA ASP A 97 15.47 -17.56 15.45
C ASP A 97 16.85 -17.81 16.09
N THR A 98 17.92 -17.57 15.33
CA THR A 98 19.32 -17.66 15.80
C THR A 98 19.95 -16.27 15.78
N PHE A 99 20.98 -16.03 16.60
CA PHE A 99 21.69 -14.75 16.64
C PHE A 99 22.17 -14.24 15.26
N LEU A 100 22.54 -15.13 14.34
CA LEU A 100 22.97 -14.79 12.98
C LEU A 100 21.82 -14.51 12.00
N ALA A 101 20.66 -15.12 12.21
CA ALA A 101 19.54 -15.05 11.29
C ALA A 101 18.24 -15.13 12.09
N ARG A 102 17.58 -13.98 12.20
CA ARG A 102 16.23 -13.87 12.74
C ARG A 102 15.25 -13.97 11.59
N ARG A 103 14.21 -14.79 11.72
CA ARG A 103 13.10 -14.79 10.78
C ARG A 103 12.36 -13.48 10.95
N ILE A 104 12.72 -12.50 10.13
CA ILE A 104 11.82 -11.39 9.85
C ILE A 104 10.65 -12.06 9.11
N ALA A 105 9.50 -12.16 9.78
CA ALA A 105 8.25 -12.25 9.05
C ALA A 105 8.29 -11.16 7.96
N GLY A 106 7.61 -11.37 6.82
CA GLY A 106 7.53 -10.35 5.77
C GLY A 106 7.04 -9.00 6.33
N PRO A 107 6.77 -7.99 5.50
CA PRO A 107 6.13 -6.75 5.94
C PRO A 107 4.68 -7.01 6.41
N GLY A 108 4.49 -7.82 7.44
CA GLY A 108 3.28 -8.10 8.17
C GLY A 108 3.35 -7.27 9.44
N LEU A 109 2.37 -6.39 9.61
CA LEU A 109 2.12 -5.67 10.86
C LEU A 109 3.36 -4.98 11.46
N ALA A 110 4.19 -4.33 10.63
CA ALA A 110 5.05 -3.30 11.18
C ALA A 110 4.12 -2.26 11.83
N ALA A 111 4.14 -2.16 13.16
CA ALA A 111 3.21 -1.36 13.98
C ALA A 111 3.14 0.13 13.59
N GLN A 112 4.10 0.60 12.78
CA GLN A 112 4.15 1.94 12.22
C GLN A 112 3.17 2.16 11.05
N TYR A 113 2.69 1.11 10.39
CA TYR A 113 1.85 1.20 9.19
C TYR A 113 0.43 0.68 9.39
N PHE A 114 0.23 -0.31 10.27
CA PHE A 114 -1.05 -0.96 10.50
C PHE A 114 -1.42 -0.96 11.98
N TYR A 115 -2.70 -0.74 12.25
CA TYR A 115 -3.28 -0.90 13.58
C TYR A 115 -3.74 -2.34 13.75
N GLN A 116 -3.28 -2.99 14.81
CA GLN A 116 -3.74 -4.34 15.17
C GLN A 116 -4.98 -4.21 16.05
N VAL A 117 -6.06 -4.86 15.65
CA VAL A 117 -7.31 -4.91 16.42
C VAL A 117 -7.40 -6.23 17.17
N ALA A 118 -7.98 -6.21 18.38
CA ALA A 118 -8.17 -7.42 19.15
C ALA A 118 -9.38 -8.22 18.63
N SER A 119 -9.27 -9.54 18.61
CA SER A 119 -10.37 -10.47 18.29
C SER A 119 -11.73 -10.13 18.94
N PRO A 120 -11.82 -9.86 20.26
CA PRO A 120 -13.11 -9.54 20.89
C PRO A 120 -13.74 -8.24 20.40
N GLU A 121 -12.94 -7.24 20.03
CA GLU A 121 -13.44 -5.96 19.52
C GLU A 121 -14.09 -6.13 18.15
N VAL A 122 -13.50 -6.99 17.30
CA VAL A 122 -14.06 -7.32 15.98
C VAL A 122 -15.36 -8.10 16.12
N LEU A 123 -15.44 -9.06 17.05
CA LEU A 123 -16.67 -9.81 17.30
C LEU A 123 -17.77 -8.91 17.85
N ALA A 124 -17.45 -7.96 18.73
CA ALA A 124 -18.42 -6.97 19.21
C ALA A 124 -18.91 -6.04 18.08
N ALA A 125 -18.01 -5.64 17.18
CA ALA A 125 -18.39 -4.87 16.00
C ALA A 125 -19.29 -5.66 15.04
N LEU A 126 -19.01 -6.96 14.86
CA LEU A 126 -19.85 -7.87 14.08
C LEU A 126 -21.23 -8.02 14.70
N GLU A 127 -21.33 -8.21 16.02
CA GLU A 127 -22.60 -8.29 16.73
C GLU A 127 -23.43 -7.02 16.56
N SER A 128 -22.82 -5.85 16.69
CA SER A 128 -23.48 -4.57 16.43
C SER A 128 -23.99 -4.45 14.99
N LEU A 129 -23.22 -4.91 14.01
CA LEU A 129 -23.60 -4.90 12.61
C LEU A 129 -24.79 -5.83 12.32
N ILE A 130 -24.80 -7.03 12.88
CA ILE A 130 -25.91 -7.98 12.75
C ILE A 130 -27.17 -7.42 13.42
N GLU A 131 -27.04 -6.81 14.59
CA GLU A 131 -28.17 -6.17 15.27
C GLU A 131 -28.74 -5.00 14.45
N GLN A 132 -27.90 -4.19 13.81
CA GLN A 132 -28.36 -3.13 12.90
C GLN A 132 -29.18 -3.71 11.73
N LYS A 133 -28.74 -4.82 11.14
CA LYS A 133 -29.48 -5.52 10.08
C LYS A 133 -30.81 -6.09 10.57
N GLU A 134 -30.85 -6.65 11.76
CA GLU A 134 -32.09 -7.10 12.40
C GLU A 134 -33.07 -5.93 12.59
N LEU A 135 -32.61 -4.76 13.04
CA LEU A 135 -33.44 -3.58 13.23
C LEU A 135 -34.00 -3.05 11.90
N GLU A 136 -33.21 -3.08 10.81
CA GLU A 136 -33.66 -2.73 9.47
C GLU A 136 -34.77 -3.66 8.98
N PHE A 137 -34.57 -4.97 9.16
CA PHE A 137 -35.56 -5.99 8.83
C PHE A 137 -36.85 -5.78 9.64
N TYR A 138 -36.72 -5.69 10.97
CA TYR A 138 -37.83 -5.48 11.89
C TYR A 138 -38.64 -4.23 11.54
N ARG A 139 -37.97 -3.12 11.19
CA ARG A 139 -38.63 -1.91 10.70
C ARG A 139 -39.55 -2.20 9.51
N SER A 140 -38.99 -2.83 8.48
CA SER A 140 -39.73 -3.11 7.24
C SER A 140 -40.90 -4.07 7.46
N TYR A 141 -40.68 -5.10 8.28
CA TYR A 141 -41.67 -6.10 8.63
C TYR A 141 -42.84 -5.52 9.42
N ILE A 142 -42.55 -4.76 10.48
CA ILE A 142 -43.60 -4.14 11.30
C ILE A 142 -44.33 -3.03 10.52
N GLU A 143 -43.63 -2.24 9.69
CA GLU A 143 -44.30 -1.27 8.82
C GLU A 143 -45.30 -1.95 7.85
N LYS A 144 -44.95 -3.12 7.30
CA LYS A 144 -45.87 -3.93 6.47
C LYS A 144 -47.09 -4.39 7.27
N ILE A 145 -46.90 -4.88 8.49
CA ILE A 145 -47.99 -5.31 9.37
C ILE A 145 -48.90 -4.13 9.75
N LEU A 146 -48.33 -3.00 10.15
CA LEU A 146 -49.09 -1.80 10.54
C LEU A 146 -49.94 -1.24 9.39
N ARG A 147 -49.50 -1.42 8.14
CA ARG A 147 -50.24 -0.97 6.95
C ARG A 147 -51.33 -1.96 6.51
N LYS A 148 -51.26 -3.22 6.93
CA LYS A 148 -52.20 -4.28 6.53
C LYS A 148 -53.68 -3.92 6.81
N PRO A 149 -54.07 -3.39 7.99
CA PRO A 149 -55.46 -3.01 8.26
C PRO A 149 -55.99 -1.93 7.30
N ILE A 150 -55.13 -0.98 6.90
CA ILE A 150 -55.50 0.07 5.94
C ILE A 150 -55.82 -0.55 4.57
N GLN A 151 -55.00 -1.51 4.14
CA GLN A 151 -55.20 -2.22 2.88
C GLN A 151 -56.47 -3.08 2.93
N GLU A 152 -56.65 -3.87 3.98
CA GLU A 152 -57.85 -4.70 4.18
C GLU A 152 -59.14 -3.85 4.21
N TYR A 153 -59.11 -2.68 4.86
CA TYR A 153 -60.24 -1.75 4.84
C TYR A 153 -60.50 -1.18 3.45
N GLN A 154 -59.46 -0.81 2.70
CA GLN A 154 -59.62 -0.33 1.32
C GLN A 154 -60.22 -1.41 0.42
N GLU A 155 -59.75 -2.65 0.55
CA GLU A 155 -60.27 -3.79 -0.19
C GLU A 155 -61.74 -4.06 0.17
N PHE A 156 -62.08 -4.09 1.46
CA PHE A 156 -63.46 -4.24 1.92
C PHE A 156 -64.37 -3.13 1.37
N PHE A 157 -63.94 -1.87 1.48
CA PHE A 157 -64.72 -0.74 0.99
C PHE A 157 -64.90 -0.81 -0.53
N ASN A 158 -63.85 -1.15 -1.27
CA ASN A 158 -63.94 -1.35 -2.71
C ASN A 158 -64.86 -2.52 -3.06
N GLN A 159 -64.87 -3.63 -2.32
CA GLN A 159 -65.78 -4.74 -2.60
C GLN A 159 -67.24 -4.37 -2.32
N ALA A 160 -67.52 -3.66 -1.23
CA ALA A 160 -68.88 -3.30 -0.82
C ALA A 160 -69.46 -2.10 -1.60
N PHE A 161 -68.65 -1.09 -1.93
CA PHE A 161 -69.13 0.21 -2.41
C PHE A 161 -68.69 0.59 -3.84
N LYS A 162 -67.83 -0.20 -4.50
CA LYS A 162 -67.50 -0.03 -5.92
C LYS A 162 -68.70 -0.02 -6.88
N PRO A 163 -69.77 -0.83 -6.71
CA PRO A 163 -70.94 -0.72 -7.59
C PRO A 163 -71.71 0.60 -7.45
N PHE A 164 -71.46 1.37 -6.39
CA PHE A 164 -72.10 2.66 -6.13
C PHE A 164 -71.19 3.86 -6.42
N SER A 165 -70.06 3.66 -7.11
CA SER A 165 -69.04 4.69 -7.34
C SER A 165 -68.50 5.34 -6.05
N GLY A 166 -68.64 4.67 -4.91
CA GLY A 166 -68.12 5.14 -3.64
C GLY A 166 -66.60 5.14 -3.67
N GLN A 167 -65.97 6.26 -3.29
CA GLN A 167 -64.53 6.35 -3.11
C GLN A 167 -64.19 6.61 -1.65
N VAL A 168 -63.12 5.98 -1.16
CA VAL A 168 -62.57 6.28 0.17
C VAL A 168 -61.90 7.65 0.10
N SER A 169 -62.53 8.67 0.70
CA SER A 169 -61.90 9.97 0.85
C SER A 169 -60.82 9.91 1.92
N LYS A 170 -59.57 10.16 1.53
CA LYS A 170 -58.43 10.31 2.45
C LYS A 170 -58.39 11.69 3.13
N ILE A 171 -59.18 12.64 2.64
CA ILE A 171 -59.02 14.07 2.93
C ILE A 171 -59.74 14.47 4.23
N ASP A 172 -60.73 13.68 4.66
CA ASP A 172 -61.52 14.02 5.85
C ASP A 172 -61.04 13.24 7.08
N ASN A 173 -60.37 13.95 8.01
CA ASN A 173 -59.91 13.41 9.30
C ASN A 173 -61.08 12.95 10.20
N LYS A 174 -62.32 13.28 9.85
CA LYS A 174 -63.52 12.78 10.55
C LYS A 174 -63.94 11.38 10.11
N SER A 175 -63.46 10.91 8.95
CA SER A 175 -63.78 9.57 8.45
C SER A 175 -63.05 8.49 9.25
N THR A 176 -63.67 7.31 9.41
CA THR A 176 -63.04 6.15 10.08
C THR A 176 -61.72 5.76 9.42
N TYR A 177 -61.64 5.89 8.09
CA TYR A 177 -60.42 5.65 7.32
C TYR A 177 -59.31 6.65 7.64
N GLY A 178 -59.62 7.95 7.64
CA GLY A 178 -58.67 9.01 8.00
C GLY A 178 -58.11 8.81 9.41
N ARG A 179 -58.98 8.54 10.39
CA ARG A 179 -58.58 8.25 11.77
C ARG A 179 -57.67 7.02 11.88
N MET A 180 -57.95 5.97 11.13
CA MET A 180 -57.11 4.76 11.14
C MET A 180 -55.75 5.00 10.50
N ASN A 181 -55.71 5.78 9.42
CA ASN A 181 -54.45 6.17 8.79
C ASN A 181 -53.59 7.03 9.73
N ASP A 182 -54.20 7.99 10.43
CA ASP A 182 -53.50 8.83 11.43
C ASP A 182 -52.89 8.00 12.55
N VAL A 183 -53.64 7.03 13.09
CA VAL A 183 -53.16 6.11 14.13
C VAL A 183 -51.99 5.26 13.62
N VAL A 184 -52.10 4.70 12.41
CA VAL A 184 -51.02 3.90 11.82
C VAL A 184 -49.77 4.75 11.59
N ASP A 185 -49.92 5.96 11.06
CA ASP A 185 -48.80 6.88 10.82
C ASP A 185 -48.14 7.31 12.14
N GLU A 186 -48.90 7.49 13.21
CA GLU A 186 -48.37 7.72 14.56
C GLU A 186 -47.54 6.53 15.06
N HIS A 187 -48.05 5.30 14.93
CA HIS A 187 -47.33 4.09 15.33
C HIS A 187 -46.06 3.88 14.52
N ILE A 188 -46.08 4.14 13.20
CA ILE A 188 -44.89 4.09 12.34
C ILE A 188 -43.88 5.14 12.79
N LYS A 189 -44.33 6.36 13.12
CA LYS A 189 -43.44 7.41 13.62
C LYS A 189 -42.81 7.03 14.97
N GLN A 190 -43.56 6.40 15.85
CA GLN A 190 -43.06 5.92 17.15
C GLN A 190 -42.07 4.77 16.97
N LEU A 191 -42.37 3.82 16.08
CA LEU A 191 -41.47 2.73 15.70
C LEU A 191 -40.13 3.28 15.17
N ARG A 192 -40.17 4.21 14.22
CA ARG A 192 -38.96 4.83 13.64
C ARG A 192 -38.12 5.53 14.69
N ARG A 193 -38.73 6.30 15.59
CA ARG A 193 -38.03 6.95 16.70
C ARG A 193 -37.33 5.95 17.63
N THR A 194 -37.99 4.83 17.95
CA THR A 194 -37.41 3.81 18.82
C THR A 194 -36.23 3.10 18.16
N ILE A 195 -36.36 2.76 16.87
CA ILE A 195 -35.26 2.16 16.11
C ILE A 195 -34.10 3.15 15.96
N GLU A 196 -34.37 4.41 15.63
CA GLU A 196 -33.33 5.43 15.47
C GLU A 196 -32.55 5.65 16.78
N LYS A 197 -33.22 5.66 17.92
CA LYS A 197 -32.56 5.69 19.24
C LYS A 197 -31.62 4.51 19.42
N ARG A 198 -32.05 3.28 19.08
CA ARG A 198 -31.20 2.09 19.20
C ARG A 198 -30.05 2.10 18.20
N HIS A 199 -30.32 2.48 16.96
CA HIS A 199 -29.33 2.60 15.89
C HIS A 199 -28.22 3.59 16.26
N ASN A 200 -28.57 4.72 16.91
CA ASN A 200 -27.57 5.68 17.38
C ASN A 200 -26.67 5.12 18.51
N LEU A 201 -27.18 4.21 19.34
CA LEU A 201 -26.36 3.52 20.36
C LEU A 201 -25.42 2.48 19.76
N LEU A 202 -25.84 1.83 18.68
CA LEU A 202 -25.06 0.79 17.98
C LEU A 202 -24.04 1.36 17.00
N ARG A 203 -24.11 2.66 16.70
CA ARG A 203 -23.25 3.30 15.71
C ARG A 203 -21.79 3.26 16.17
N VAL A 204 -21.05 2.29 15.64
CA VAL A 204 -19.59 2.25 15.75
C VAL A 204 -19.04 3.41 14.93
N GLU A 205 -18.27 4.30 15.57
CA GLU A 205 -17.61 5.39 14.86
C GLU A 205 -16.62 4.80 13.85
N ARG A 206 -16.88 5.01 12.57
CA ARG A 206 -15.99 4.54 11.51
C ARG A 206 -14.70 5.34 11.60
N SER A 207 -13.61 4.66 11.96
CA SER A 207 -12.30 5.31 12.03
C SER A 207 -11.87 5.83 10.66
N THR A 208 -11.20 6.97 10.66
CA THR A 208 -10.65 7.61 9.45
C THR A 208 -9.60 6.74 8.74
N HIS A 209 -9.09 5.71 9.40
CA HIS A 209 -8.02 4.82 8.93
C HIS A 209 -8.44 3.35 8.88
N HIS A 210 -9.68 3.05 8.51
CA HIS A 210 -10.20 1.69 8.39
C HIS A 210 -9.34 0.77 7.51
N ASP A 211 -8.74 1.29 6.43
CA ASP A 211 -7.87 0.52 5.52
C ASP A 211 -6.57 0.01 6.17
N ARG A 212 -6.20 0.59 7.32
CA ARG A 212 -4.98 0.27 8.07
C ARG A 212 -5.23 -0.68 9.23
N ILE A 213 -6.48 -1.05 9.51
CA ILE A 213 -6.80 -2.00 10.57
C ILE A 213 -6.59 -3.41 10.03
N ARG A 214 -5.78 -4.21 10.73
CA ARG A 214 -5.46 -5.59 10.34
C ARG A 214 -5.57 -6.52 11.56
N LEU A 215 -6.04 -7.74 11.31
CA LEU A 215 -6.00 -8.84 12.27
C LEU A 215 -4.75 -9.68 12.04
N THR A 216 -4.28 -10.37 13.08
CA THR A 216 -3.29 -11.44 12.90
C THR A 216 -3.95 -12.65 12.25
N GLU A 217 -3.18 -13.53 11.63
CA GLU A 217 -3.70 -14.75 11.01
C GLU A 217 -4.41 -15.67 12.02
N THR A 218 -3.84 -15.80 13.22
CA THR A 218 -4.43 -16.59 14.32
C THR A 218 -5.72 -15.96 14.84
N ASP A 219 -5.75 -14.63 14.96
CA ASP A 219 -6.96 -13.91 15.38
C ASP A 219 -8.04 -13.96 14.31
N LEU A 220 -7.67 -13.82 13.03
CA LEU A 220 -8.59 -13.87 11.90
C LEU A 220 -9.30 -15.21 11.84
N THR A 221 -8.56 -16.33 11.90
CA THR A 221 -9.16 -17.66 11.89
C THR A 221 -10.10 -17.88 13.07
N ALA A 222 -9.72 -17.42 14.27
CA ALA A 222 -10.57 -17.49 15.45
C ALA A 222 -11.84 -16.62 15.34
N VAL A 223 -11.72 -15.41 14.80
CA VAL A 223 -12.84 -14.49 14.57
C VAL A 223 -13.79 -15.02 13.51
N LEU A 224 -13.28 -15.61 12.42
CA LEU A 224 -14.13 -16.20 11.39
C LEU A 224 -14.97 -17.35 11.95
N VAL A 225 -14.35 -18.31 12.64
CA VAL A 225 -15.08 -19.44 13.23
C VAL A 225 -16.15 -18.97 14.21
N LYS A 226 -15.80 -18.07 15.14
CA LYS A 226 -16.76 -17.54 16.13
C LYS A 226 -17.82 -16.64 15.50
N GLY A 227 -17.46 -15.88 14.47
CA GLY A 227 -18.36 -15.03 13.72
C GLY A 227 -19.40 -15.85 12.97
N THR A 228 -18.99 -16.93 12.32
CA THR A 228 -19.89 -17.89 11.68
C THR A 228 -20.85 -18.52 12.69
N GLU A 229 -20.35 -19.00 13.83
CA GLU A 229 -21.21 -19.55 14.90
C GLU A 229 -22.23 -18.52 15.40
N LEU A 230 -21.80 -17.26 15.55
CA LEU A 230 -22.69 -16.17 15.98
C LEU A 230 -23.79 -15.90 14.95
N VAL A 231 -23.45 -15.80 13.66
CA VAL A 231 -24.40 -15.57 12.56
C VAL A 231 -25.37 -16.76 12.43
N GLU A 232 -24.85 -17.99 12.43
CA GLU A 232 -25.62 -19.22 12.34
C GLU A 232 -26.61 -19.37 13.50
N LYS A 233 -26.26 -18.88 14.69
CA LYS A 233 -27.19 -18.85 15.83
C LYS A 233 -28.18 -17.70 15.75
N TRP A 234 -27.80 -16.55 15.20
CA TRP A 234 -28.62 -15.34 15.25
C TRP A 234 -29.73 -15.33 14.19
N TYR A 235 -29.37 -15.51 12.92
CA TYR A 235 -30.28 -15.34 11.79
C TYR A 235 -31.45 -16.35 11.80
N PRO A 236 -31.22 -17.67 12.00
CA PRO A 236 -32.30 -18.66 12.03
C PRO A 236 -33.31 -18.46 13.14
N ASN A 237 -32.90 -17.87 14.27
CA ASN A 237 -33.77 -17.67 15.41
C ASN A 237 -34.57 -16.35 15.35
N ARG A 238 -34.04 -15.33 14.66
CA ARG A 238 -34.57 -13.96 14.72
C ARG A 238 -35.10 -13.39 13.41
N ILE A 239 -34.53 -13.80 12.27
CA ILE A 239 -34.88 -13.22 10.97
C ILE A 239 -35.57 -14.26 10.08
N LEU A 240 -34.95 -15.43 9.89
CA LEU A 240 -35.47 -16.45 8.98
C LEU A 240 -36.92 -16.91 9.25
N PRO A 241 -37.41 -17.01 10.51
CA PRO A 241 -38.78 -17.45 10.78
C PRO A 241 -39.86 -16.52 10.23
N TYR A 242 -39.50 -15.28 9.89
CA TYR A 242 -40.41 -14.25 9.39
C TYR A 242 -40.34 -14.09 7.87
N LEU A 243 -39.45 -14.80 7.18
CA LEU A 243 -39.27 -14.75 5.74
C LEU A 243 -40.06 -15.87 5.06
N ASN A 244 -40.70 -15.55 3.93
CA ASN A 244 -41.27 -16.56 3.04
C ASN A 244 -40.16 -17.25 2.21
N GLU A 245 -40.44 -18.40 1.60
CA GLU A 245 -39.45 -19.13 0.77
C GLU A 245 -38.81 -18.26 -0.31
N THR A 246 -39.61 -17.41 -0.97
CA THR A 246 -39.12 -16.47 -2.00
C THR A 246 -38.27 -15.32 -1.43
N GLU A 247 -38.60 -14.86 -0.22
CA GLU A 247 -37.84 -13.81 0.47
C GLU A 247 -36.54 -14.38 1.05
N LEU A 248 -36.53 -15.66 1.40
CA LEU A 248 -35.35 -16.40 1.83
C LEU A 248 -34.35 -16.59 0.69
N GLU A 249 -34.81 -17.03 -0.49
CA GLU A 249 -33.95 -17.11 -1.68
C GLU A 249 -33.35 -15.75 -2.03
N LYS A 250 -34.18 -14.68 -1.96
CA LYS A 250 -33.71 -13.32 -2.18
C LYS A 250 -32.68 -12.89 -1.14
N PHE A 251 -32.87 -13.23 0.14
CA PHE A 251 -31.92 -12.92 1.20
C PHE A 251 -30.53 -13.49 0.90
N TRP A 252 -30.45 -14.77 0.51
CA TRP A 252 -29.18 -15.41 0.16
C TRP A 252 -28.55 -14.81 -1.11
N HIS A 253 -29.37 -14.54 -2.13
CA HIS A 253 -28.93 -13.90 -3.37
C HIS A 253 -28.40 -12.47 -3.13
N ASP A 254 -29.04 -11.67 -2.28
CA ASP A 254 -28.59 -10.31 -1.95
C ASP A 254 -27.25 -10.30 -1.18
N GLN A 255 -26.87 -11.43 -0.57
CA GLN A 255 -25.56 -11.61 0.08
C GLN A 255 -24.53 -12.31 -0.81
N ASP A 256 -24.89 -12.73 -2.03
CA ASP A 256 -24.04 -13.51 -2.94
C ASP A 256 -23.53 -14.83 -2.30
N LEU A 257 -24.41 -15.48 -1.53
CA LEU A 257 -24.13 -16.71 -0.77
C LEU A 257 -25.06 -17.86 -1.17
N GLU A 258 -24.57 -19.08 -1.06
CA GLU A 258 -25.41 -20.27 -1.20
C GLU A 258 -26.31 -20.46 0.04
N PRO A 259 -27.49 -21.10 -0.10
CA PRO A 259 -28.35 -21.39 1.04
C PRO A 259 -27.62 -22.20 2.12
N ASN A 260 -27.63 -21.70 3.36
CA ASN A 260 -26.89 -22.25 4.52
C ASN A 260 -25.35 -22.10 4.46
N ASP A 261 -24.80 -21.33 3.53
CA ASP A 261 -23.39 -20.94 3.59
C ASP A 261 -23.20 -19.74 4.53
N TRP A 262 -23.02 -20.03 5.82
CA TRP A 262 -22.78 -19.02 6.85
C TRP A 262 -21.33 -18.55 6.93
N PHE A 263 -20.40 -19.28 6.31
CA PHE A 263 -18.98 -18.96 6.34
C PHE A 263 -18.59 -18.02 5.21
N GLY A 264 -19.20 -18.21 4.02
CA GLY A 264 -18.83 -17.52 2.79
C GLY A 264 -17.54 -18.08 2.23
N LYS A 265 -17.64 -18.87 1.16
CA LYS A 265 -16.48 -19.37 0.41
C LYS A 265 -16.04 -18.43 -0.70
#